data_AF-A0A2D5K9J8-F1
#
_entry.id   AF-A0A2D5K9J8-F1
#
_cell.length_a   1.000
_cell.length_b   1.000
_cell.length_c   1.000
_cell.angle_alpha   90.00
_cell.angle_beta   90.00
_cell.angle_gamma   90.00
#
_symmetry.space_group_name_H-M   'P 1'
#
loop_
_entity.id
_entity.type
_entity.pdbx_description
1 polymer ?
#
loop_
_entity_poly.entity_id
_entity_poly.type
_entity_poly.pdbx_seq_one_letter_code
_entity_poly.pdbx_strand_id
1 'polypeptide(L)'
;MDKQNSDFLKSILSQKKSLIELLAAAILIGFGVELIASSLFDFFQFENKIPLFLIFGVLLSLVGFLYYLNKIYGQRNFLKKIDAFFILDNEAKDIIMIDNYDYVNNLSQNLIYAFNEDKALFKIWNNIDFDNIYNNGADFLKIINEATEYYLLEKLSSHLSEYFDEQIVNRKELVEYERNDIPDVLLNNRLLELFSKPMHQRESFISKKEANSVHRFTRDENNKVEGKVITSYSNGAMFNHFELILPKNSKLKRKKDGSIALITERFTLFLKTHFGGINTVLPNGFEFYYLNFDYSSKRTVYHVNFEVEINFHFSSVFKRKSWQYYQWVDTFIKQLEKDISKEYYFDNKIQWDKTYPIVKILKDDKTTPYN
;
A
#
# COMPACT_ATOMS: atom_id res chain seq x y z
N MET A 1 10.92 -6.13 16.23
CA MET A 1 10.95 -6.23 14.75
C MET A 1 11.44 -4.91 14.21
N ASP A 2 12.34 -4.92 13.24
CA ASP A 2 12.96 -3.71 12.68
C ASP A 2 11.88 -2.72 12.23
N LYS A 3 11.89 -1.55 12.86
CA LYS A 3 11.09 -0.39 12.44
C LYS A 3 11.71 0.10 11.13
N GLN A 4 11.44 -0.60 10.03
CA GLN A 4 11.89 -0.16 8.71
C GLN A 4 11.34 1.24 8.50
N ASN A 5 12.26 2.18 8.38
CA ASN A 5 11.97 3.60 8.34
C ASN A 5 11.14 3.88 7.09
N SER A 6 9.97 4.48 7.26
CA SER A 6 9.00 4.73 6.18
C SER A 6 9.41 5.88 5.23
N ASP A 7 10.60 6.42 5.42
CA ASP A 7 11.29 7.34 4.51
C ASP A 7 12.27 6.56 3.59
N PHE A 8 11.77 5.52 2.92
CA PHE A 8 12.59 4.60 2.12
C PHE A 8 13.18 5.28 0.88
N LEU A 9 12.38 5.99 0.08
CA LEU A 9 12.87 6.73 -1.08
C LEU A 9 13.89 7.79 -0.65
N LYS A 10 13.62 8.52 0.44
CA LYS A 10 14.61 9.49 0.97
C LYS A 10 15.93 8.81 1.34
N SER A 11 15.89 7.63 1.94
CA SER A 11 17.10 6.87 2.27
C SER A 11 17.90 6.48 1.01
N ILE A 12 17.22 6.10 -0.07
CA ILE A 12 17.87 5.80 -1.35
C ILE A 12 18.47 7.06 -1.99
N LEU A 13 17.76 8.18 -1.93
CA LEU A 13 18.25 9.45 -2.47
C LEU A 13 19.49 9.95 -1.73
N SER A 14 19.56 9.78 -0.41
CA SER A 14 20.76 10.13 0.37
C SER A 14 21.94 9.20 0.06
N GLN A 15 21.69 7.89 -0.07
CA GLN A 15 22.70 6.93 -0.50
C GLN A 15 23.24 7.24 -1.90
N LYS A 16 22.38 7.66 -2.83
CA LYS A 16 22.79 8.11 -4.18
C LYS A 16 23.75 9.30 -4.12
N LYS A 17 23.52 10.26 -3.23
CA LYS A 17 24.45 11.39 -3.05
C LYS A 17 25.81 10.90 -2.57
N SER A 18 25.82 10.06 -1.54
CA SER A 18 27.04 9.44 -1.00
C SER A 18 27.79 8.59 -2.05
N LEU A 19 27.07 7.90 -2.93
CA LEU A 19 27.63 7.14 -4.05
C LEU A 19 28.42 8.01 -5.02
N ILE A 20 27.86 9.16 -5.39
CA ILE A 20 28.51 10.09 -6.31
C ILE A 20 29.76 10.70 -5.65
N GLU A 21 29.66 11.04 -4.36
CA GLU A 21 30.78 11.54 -3.56
C GLU A 21 31.90 10.51 -3.45
N LEU A 22 31.55 9.23 -3.19
CA LEU A 22 32.52 8.14 -3.11
C LEU A 22 33.19 7.88 -4.45
N LEU A 23 32.45 7.86 -5.56
CA LEU A 23 33.05 7.70 -6.89
C LEU A 23 33.99 8.85 -7.22
N ALA A 24 33.61 10.09 -6.90
CA ALA A 24 34.49 11.24 -7.09
C ALA A 24 35.77 11.13 -6.24
N ALA A 25 35.64 10.75 -4.96
CA ALA A 25 36.78 10.52 -4.07
C ALA A 25 37.68 9.38 -4.56
N ALA A 26 37.10 8.25 -5.00
CA ALA A 26 37.84 7.11 -5.52
C ALA A 26 38.60 7.45 -6.81
N ILE A 27 38.00 8.24 -7.70
CA ILE A 27 38.69 8.75 -8.90
C ILE A 27 39.87 9.61 -8.49
N LEU A 28 39.67 10.59 -7.59
CA LEU A 28 40.74 11.47 -7.12
C LEU A 28 41.87 10.71 -6.42
N ILE A 29 41.54 9.76 -5.54
CA ILE A 29 42.51 8.90 -4.87
C ILE A 29 43.25 8.03 -5.88
N GLY A 30 42.53 7.42 -6.82
CA GLY A 30 43.11 6.60 -7.89
C GLY A 30 44.13 7.38 -8.72
N PHE A 31 43.76 8.60 -9.17
CA PHE A 31 44.67 9.50 -9.87
C PHE A 31 45.87 9.91 -9.00
N GLY A 32 45.65 10.23 -7.72
CA GLY A 32 46.72 10.62 -6.80
C GLY A 32 47.72 9.50 -6.55
N VAL A 33 47.23 8.27 -6.33
CA VAL A 33 48.07 7.08 -6.14
C VAL A 33 48.87 6.77 -7.40
N GLU A 34 48.27 6.87 -8.58
CA GLU A 34 48.97 6.66 -9.86
C GLU A 34 50.11 7.65 -10.08
N LEU A 35 49.88 8.95 -9.81
CA LEU A 35 50.92 9.98 -9.93
C LEU A 35 52.09 9.74 -8.97
N ILE A 36 51.81 9.33 -7.73
CA ILE A 36 52.83 8.99 -6.73
C ILE A 36 53.59 7.73 -7.18
N ALA A 37 52.87 6.69 -7.59
CA ALA A 37 53.47 5.44 -8.04
C ALA A 37 54.39 5.67 -9.24
N SER A 38 53.95 6.43 -10.25
CA SER A 38 54.77 6.80 -11.42
C SER A 38 56.04 7.52 -11.01
N SER A 39 55.95 8.54 -10.14
CA SER A 39 57.13 9.28 -9.69
C SER A 39 58.11 8.41 -8.89
N LEU A 40 57.62 7.44 -8.10
CA LEU A 40 58.47 6.52 -7.35
C LEU A 40 59.17 5.52 -8.29
N PHE A 41 58.47 5.02 -9.31
CA PHE A 41 59.06 4.14 -10.31
C PHE A 41 60.22 4.81 -11.05
N ASP A 42 60.07 6.09 -11.39
CA ASP A 42 61.12 6.89 -12.02
C ASP A 42 62.29 7.19 -11.06
N PHE A 43 62.00 7.53 -9.79
CA PHE A 43 63.02 7.82 -8.79
C PHE A 43 63.93 6.62 -8.47
N PHE A 44 63.37 5.41 -8.41
CA PHE A 44 64.11 4.19 -8.08
C PHE A 44 64.68 3.45 -9.30
N GLN A 45 64.52 3.99 -10.52
CA GLN A 45 65.01 3.38 -11.77
C GLN A 45 64.68 1.88 -11.90
N PHE A 46 63.44 1.49 -11.60
CA PHE A 46 63.01 0.11 -11.79
C PHE A 46 62.95 -0.23 -13.28
N GLU A 47 63.99 -0.88 -13.82
CA GLU A 47 64.14 -1.19 -15.25
C GLU A 47 63.11 -2.20 -15.79
N ASN A 48 62.46 -2.98 -14.92
CA ASN A 48 61.45 -3.96 -15.31
C ASN A 48 60.08 -3.59 -14.75
N LYS A 49 59.20 -3.09 -15.62
CA LYS A 49 57.75 -2.99 -15.36
C LYS A 49 57.17 -4.40 -15.24
N ILE A 50 57.28 -5.01 -14.07
CA ILE A 50 56.77 -6.36 -13.82
C ILE A 50 55.24 -6.33 -14.03
N PRO A 51 54.70 -7.03 -15.06
CA PRO A 51 53.26 -7.00 -15.40
C PRO A 51 52.36 -7.54 -14.28
N LEU A 52 52.97 -8.25 -13.33
CA LEU A 52 52.35 -8.79 -12.12
C LEU A 52 51.73 -7.68 -11.23
N PHE A 53 52.34 -6.49 -11.13
CA PHE A 53 51.76 -5.37 -10.36
C PHE A 53 50.50 -4.79 -11.03
N LEU A 54 50.50 -4.70 -12.37
CA LEU A 54 49.33 -4.28 -13.12
C LEU A 54 48.18 -5.28 -12.94
N ILE A 55 48.49 -6.58 -13.03
CA ILE A 55 47.50 -7.66 -12.82
C ILE A 55 46.93 -7.59 -11.40
N PHE A 56 47.77 -7.45 -10.37
CA PHE A 56 47.31 -7.31 -8.98
C PHE A 56 46.48 -6.04 -8.77
N GLY A 57 46.87 -4.91 -9.35
CA GLY A 57 46.13 -3.65 -9.26
C GLY A 57 44.75 -3.72 -9.92
N VAL A 58 44.66 -4.34 -11.10
CA VAL A 58 43.38 -4.59 -11.79
C VAL A 58 42.51 -5.54 -10.98
N LEU A 59 43.08 -6.61 -10.43
CA LEU A 59 42.33 -7.61 -9.67
C LEU A 59 41.79 -7.05 -8.36
N LEU A 60 42.59 -6.28 -7.61
CA LEU A 60 42.15 -5.58 -6.40
C LEU A 60 41.04 -4.56 -6.69
N SER A 61 41.20 -3.81 -7.79
CA SER A 61 40.20 -2.82 -8.23
C SER A 61 38.88 -3.48 -8.65
N LEU A 62 38.96 -4.61 -9.36
CA LEU A 62 37.80 -5.41 -9.75
C LEU A 62 37.08 -5.98 -8.52
N VAL A 63 37.82 -6.52 -7.55
CA VAL A 63 37.27 -7.05 -6.30
C VAL A 63 36.58 -5.93 -5.50
N GLY A 64 37.21 -4.76 -5.37
CA GLY A 64 36.61 -3.60 -4.71
C GLY A 64 35.33 -3.12 -5.40
N PHE A 65 35.35 -3.07 -6.74
CA PHE A 65 34.19 -2.71 -7.55
C PHE A 65 33.04 -3.72 -7.40
N LEU A 66 33.33 -5.02 -7.47
CA LEU A 66 32.34 -6.10 -7.31
C LEU A 66 31.75 -6.12 -5.91
N TYR A 67 32.58 -5.97 -4.87
CA TYR A 67 32.11 -5.86 -3.48
C TYR A 67 31.13 -4.71 -3.32
N TYR A 68 31.45 -3.55 -3.89
CA TYR A 68 30.63 -2.36 -3.78
C TYR A 68 29.33 -2.45 -4.61
N LEU A 69 29.40 -3.01 -5.82
CA LEU A 69 28.21 -3.32 -6.60
C LEU A 69 27.27 -4.21 -5.80
N ASN A 70 27.77 -5.28 -5.19
CA ASN A 70 26.95 -6.19 -4.38
C ASN A 70 26.25 -5.46 -3.21
N LYS A 71 26.96 -4.56 -2.53
CA LYS A 71 26.40 -3.72 -1.46
C LYS A 71 25.25 -2.84 -1.94
N ILE A 72 25.36 -2.23 -3.12
CA ILE A 72 24.28 -1.41 -3.72
C ILE A 72 23.09 -2.29 -4.12
N TYR A 73 23.35 -3.46 -4.72
CA TYR A 73 22.29 -4.37 -5.15
C TYR A 73 21.42 -4.85 -3.98
N GLY A 74 22.02 -5.08 -2.81
CA GLY A 74 21.28 -5.50 -1.61
C GLY A 74 20.34 -4.45 -1.01
N GLN A 75 20.50 -3.16 -1.31
CA GLN A 75 19.75 -2.07 -0.66
C GLN A 75 18.59 -1.51 -1.52
N ARG A 76 18.28 -2.15 -2.66
CA ARG A 76 17.27 -1.67 -3.62
C ARG A 76 15.86 -2.15 -3.35
N ASN A 77 15.72 -3.12 -2.45
CA ASN A 77 14.46 -3.78 -2.17
C ASN A 77 13.97 -3.33 -0.80
N PHE A 78 12.73 -2.89 -0.74
CA PHE A 78 12.00 -2.63 0.48
C PHE A 78 10.86 -3.60 0.58
N LEU A 79 10.61 -4.10 1.77
CA LEU A 79 9.52 -5.02 2.04
C LEU A 79 8.92 -4.65 3.39
N LYS A 80 7.70 -4.12 3.35
CA LYS A 80 6.91 -3.82 4.55
C LYS A 80 5.73 -4.78 4.61
N LYS A 81 5.65 -5.49 5.73
CA LYS A 81 4.46 -6.27 6.11
C LYS A 81 3.69 -5.47 7.15
N ILE A 82 2.39 -5.36 6.95
CA ILE A 82 1.47 -4.66 7.85
C ILE A 82 0.41 -5.66 8.27
N ASP A 83 0.36 -5.92 9.57
CA ASP A 83 -0.64 -6.79 10.18
C ASP A 83 -1.91 -6.00 10.47
N ALA A 84 -3.05 -6.51 10.02
CA ALA A 84 -4.37 -5.96 10.29
C ALA A 84 -5.26 -7.03 10.95
N PHE A 85 -6.39 -6.59 11.49
CA PHE A 85 -7.41 -7.51 11.98
C PHE A 85 -8.80 -7.01 11.66
N PHE A 86 -9.77 -7.91 11.69
CA PHE A 86 -11.19 -7.57 11.75
C PHE A 86 -11.92 -8.58 12.63
N ILE A 87 -13.12 -8.23 13.08
CA ILE A 87 -13.95 -9.10 13.91
C ILE A 87 -15.23 -9.41 13.14
N LEU A 88 -15.54 -10.70 13.05
CA LEU A 88 -16.79 -11.17 12.48
C LEU A 88 -17.73 -11.58 13.62
N ASP A 89 -18.97 -11.15 13.54
CA ASP A 89 -20.06 -11.74 14.30
C ASP A 89 -20.59 -12.96 13.53
N ASN A 90 -20.39 -14.16 14.07
CA ASN A 90 -20.71 -15.40 13.36
C ASN A 90 -22.22 -15.60 13.19
N GLU A 91 -23.02 -15.02 14.10
CA GLU A 91 -24.48 -15.13 14.09
C GLU A 91 -25.10 -14.11 13.14
N ALA A 92 -24.71 -12.84 13.29
CA ALA A 92 -25.18 -11.77 12.39
C ALA A 92 -24.56 -11.87 10.99
N LYS A 93 -23.45 -12.59 10.83
CA LYS A 93 -22.66 -12.72 9.59
C LYS A 93 -22.11 -11.40 9.09
N ASP A 94 -21.81 -10.49 10.00
CA ASP A 94 -21.37 -9.13 9.68
C ASP A 94 -19.99 -8.82 10.29
N ILE A 95 -19.23 -7.99 9.58
CA ILE A 95 -17.96 -7.45 10.10
C ILE A 95 -18.27 -6.28 11.03
N ILE A 96 -17.83 -6.41 12.28
CA ILE A 96 -18.07 -5.42 13.32
C ILE A 96 -17.18 -4.20 13.04
N MET A 97 -17.82 -3.04 12.91
CA MET A 97 -17.12 -1.76 12.80
C MET A 97 -16.40 -1.43 14.10
N ILE A 98 -15.20 -0.87 13.98
CA ILE A 98 -14.35 -0.52 15.12
C ILE A 98 -14.05 0.97 15.03
N ASP A 99 -14.42 1.70 16.07
CA ASP A 99 -14.22 3.14 16.14
C ASP A 99 -12.75 3.51 15.88
N ASN A 100 -12.55 4.52 15.04
CA ASN A 100 -11.22 4.98 14.64
C ASN A 100 -10.35 3.93 13.92
N TYR A 101 -10.88 2.79 13.46
CA TYR A 101 -10.10 1.83 12.66
C TYR A 101 -10.53 1.84 11.18
N ASP A 102 -9.80 2.58 10.35
CA ASP A 102 -10.18 2.88 8.97
C ASP A 102 -10.35 1.62 8.12
N TYR A 103 -9.38 0.70 8.17
CA TYR A 103 -9.44 -0.53 7.37
C TYR A 103 -10.71 -1.35 7.62
N VAL A 104 -11.04 -1.64 8.88
CA VAL A 104 -12.20 -2.48 9.23
C VAL A 104 -13.51 -1.82 8.85
N ASN A 105 -13.61 -0.50 9.05
CA ASN A 105 -14.81 0.24 8.71
C ASN A 105 -15.05 0.28 7.20
N ASN A 106 -14.00 0.51 6.41
CA ASN A 106 -14.12 0.45 4.95
C ASN A 106 -14.40 -0.97 4.46
N LEU A 107 -13.75 -1.99 5.04
CA LEU A 107 -14.01 -3.39 4.70
C LEU A 107 -15.49 -3.74 4.92
N SER A 108 -16.03 -3.42 6.10
CA SER A 108 -17.44 -3.65 6.47
C SER A 108 -18.39 -2.91 5.52
N GLN A 109 -18.18 -1.60 5.32
CA GLN A 109 -19.02 -0.78 4.43
C GLN A 109 -18.99 -1.25 2.98
N ASN A 110 -17.81 -1.57 2.45
CA ASN A 110 -17.66 -2.08 1.09
C ASN A 110 -18.41 -3.39 0.89
N LEU A 111 -18.38 -4.31 1.87
CA LEU A 111 -19.17 -5.53 1.78
C LEU A 111 -20.67 -5.26 1.83
N ILE A 112 -21.13 -4.36 2.71
CA ILE A 112 -22.54 -3.95 2.77
C ILE A 112 -23.01 -3.41 1.42
N TYR A 113 -22.26 -2.48 0.81
CA TYR A 113 -22.60 -1.93 -0.51
C TYR A 113 -22.59 -3.00 -1.60
N ALA A 114 -21.62 -3.92 -1.57
CA ALA A 114 -21.53 -4.99 -2.55
C ALA A 114 -22.70 -5.98 -2.42
N PHE A 115 -23.09 -6.35 -1.20
CA PHE A 115 -24.18 -7.29 -0.94
C PHE A 115 -25.56 -6.71 -1.28
N ASN A 116 -25.75 -5.40 -1.10
CA ASN A 116 -26.99 -4.73 -1.48
C ASN A 116 -27.24 -4.77 -2.99
N GLU A 117 -26.18 -4.80 -3.80
CA GLU A 117 -26.30 -4.74 -5.26
C GLU A 117 -26.09 -6.09 -5.95
N ASP A 118 -25.13 -6.90 -5.47
CA ASP A 118 -24.87 -8.24 -5.98
C ASP A 118 -25.52 -9.30 -5.09
N LYS A 119 -26.76 -9.66 -5.47
CA LYS A 119 -27.55 -10.72 -4.81
C LYS A 119 -26.86 -12.08 -4.83
N ALA A 120 -26.05 -12.37 -5.85
CA ALA A 120 -25.33 -13.65 -5.94
C ALA A 120 -24.19 -13.67 -4.91
N LEU A 121 -23.43 -12.58 -4.81
CA LEU A 121 -22.39 -12.41 -3.79
C LEU A 121 -22.94 -12.50 -2.36
N PHE A 122 -24.05 -11.82 -2.08
CA PHE A 122 -24.74 -11.89 -0.78
C PHE A 122 -25.19 -13.32 -0.45
N LYS A 123 -25.75 -14.04 -1.44
CA LYS A 123 -26.18 -15.44 -1.25
C LYS A 123 -25.00 -16.37 -0.97
N ILE A 124 -23.87 -16.18 -1.65
CA ILE A 124 -22.64 -16.94 -1.38
C ILE A 124 -22.20 -16.68 0.06
N TRP A 125 -22.12 -15.41 0.47
CA TRP A 125 -21.72 -15.02 1.82
C TRP A 125 -22.61 -15.64 2.91
N ASN A 126 -23.93 -15.56 2.76
CA ASN A 126 -24.87 -16.10 3.74
C ASN A 126 -24.87 -17.62 3.84
N ASN A 127 -24.42 -18.33 2.81
CA ASN A 127 -24.30 -19.78 2.84
C ASN A 127 -23.02 -20.25 3.53
N ILE A 128 -22.09 -19.35 3.87
CA ILE A 128 -20.88 -19.70 4.61
C ILE A 128 -21.28 -20.09 6.05
N ASP A 129 -20.77 -21.25 6.47
CA ASP A 129 -20.79 -21.69 7.86
C ASP A 129 -19.56 -21.14 8.58
N PHE A 130 -19.75 -20.04 9.30
CA PHE A 130 -18.68 -19.37 10.04
C PHE A 130 -18.26 -20.12 11.30
N ASP A 131 -19.11 -21.03 11.82
CA ASP A 131 -18.75 -21.89 12.95
C ASP A 131 -17.79 -23.02 12.51
N ASN A 132 -17.82 -23.43 11.23
CA ASN A 132 -16.96 -24.47 10.65
C ASN A 132 -16.22 -24.03 9.38
N ILE A 133 -15.57 -22.87 9.43
CA ILE A 133 -14.96 -22.23 8.27
C ILE A 133 -13.83 -23.07 7.61
N TYR A 134 -13.25 -24.03 8.34
CA TYR A 134 -12.23 -24.93 7.82
C TYR A 134 -12.72 -25.84 6.70
N ASN A 135 -14.02 -26.17 6.67
CA ASN A 135 -14.56 -27.13 5.71
C ASN A 135 -14.96 -26.48 4.38
N ASN A 136 -15.32 -25.18 4.37
CA ASN A 136 -15.83 -24.46 3.19
C ASN A 136 -15.35 -22.98 3.11
N GLY A 137 -14.17 -22.66 3.65
CA GLY A 137 -13.68 -21.29 3.75
C GLY A 137 -13.19 -20.65 2.45
N ALA A 138 -13.18 -21.35 1.31
CA ALA A 138 -12.64 -20.82 0.06
C ALA A 138 -13.38 -19.56 -0.43
N ASP A 139 -14.72 -19.56 -0.35
CA ASP A 139 -15.53 -18.41 -0.74
C ASP A 139 -15.32 -17.23 0.22
N PHE A 140 -15.26 -17.50 1.53
CA PHE A 140 -14.94 -16.49 2.53
C PHE A 140 -13.58 -15.84 2.26
N LEU A 141 -12.54 -16.67 2.09
CA LEU A 141 -11.19 -16.21 1.79
C LEU A 141 -11.17 -15.35 0.52
N LYS A 142 -11.89 -15.78 -0.52
CA LYS A 142 -11.96 -15.05 -1.78
C LYS A 142 -12.64 -13.68 -1.63
N ILE A 143 -13.80 -13.63 -0.98
CA ILE A 143 -14.57 -12.39 -0.78
C ILE A 143 -13.75 -11.38 0.03
N ILE A 144 -13.14 -11.82 1.15
CA ILE A 144 -12.31 -10.95 1.97
C ILE A 144 -11.07 -10.48 1.21
N ASN A 145 -10.36 -11.37 0.49
CA ASN A 145 -9.21 -10.95 -0.30
C ASN A 145 -9.59 -9.91 -1.39
N GLU A 146 -10.71 -10.10 -2.09
CA GLU A 146 -11.21 -9.14 -3.09
C GLU A 146 -11.54 -7.79 -2.45
N ALA A 147 -12.20 -7.78 -1.28
CA ALA A 147 -12.57 -6.55 -0.59
C ALA A 147 -11.36 -5.80 -0.01
N THR A 148 -10.40 -6.54 0.55
CA THR A 148 -9.12 -6.01 1.05
C THR A 148 -8.27 -5.43 -0.08
N GLU A 149 -8.22 -6.12 -1.23
CA GLU A 149 -7.50 -5.63 -2.40
C GLU A 149 -8.17 -4.38 -3.01
N TYR A 150 -9.51 -4.35 -3.07
CA TYR A 150 -10.25 -3.17 -3.50
C TYR A 150 -9.93 -1.97 -2.61
N TYR A 151 -9.97 -2.16 -1.28
CA TYR A 151 -9.59 -1.12 -0.32
C TYR A 151 -8.16 -0.61 -0.57
N LEU A 152 -7.20 -1.49 -0.79
CA LEU A 152 -5.81 -1.10 -1.05
C LEU A 152 -5.66 -0.27 -2.32
N LEU A 153 -6.38 -0.64 -3.39
CA LEU A 153 -6.37 0.09 -4.65
C LEU A 153 -7.09 1.44 -4.55
N GLU A 154 -8.19 1.50 -3.82
CA GLU A 154 -8.92 2.75 -3.55
C GLU A 154 -8.04 3.71 -2.76
N LYS A 155 -7.37 3.26 -1.70
CA LYS A 155 -6.42 4.08 -0.94
C LYS A 155 -5.26 4.57 -1.79
N LEU A 156 -4.73 3.74 -2.69
CA LEU A 156 -3.70 4.17 -3.62
C LEU A 156 -4.21 5.23 -4.59
N SER A 157 -5.40 5.02 -5.18
CA SER A 157 -6.07 5.97 -6.06
C SER A 157 -6.24 7.33 -5.40
N SER A 158 -6.92 7.34 -4.24
CA SER A 158 -7.20 8.56 -3.48
C SER A 158 -5.91 9.29 -3.07
N HIS A 159 -4.89 8.55 -2.60
CA HIS A 159 -3.59 9.12 -2.23
C HIS A 159 -2.85 9.74 -3.42
N LEU A 160 -2.88 9.10 -4.59
CA LEU A 160 -2.21 9.63 -5.79
C LEU A 160 -2.92 10.89 -6.30
N SER A 161 -4.25 10.90 -6.32
CA SER A 161 -5.01 12.08 -6.72
C SER A 161 -4.73 13.27 -5.79
N GLU A 162 -4.81 13.07 -4.47
CA GLU A 162 -4.48 14.10 -3.48
C GLU A 162 -3.03 14.59 -3.65
N TYR A 163 -2.07 13.66 -3.73
CA TYR A 163 -0.66 14.01 -3.86
C TYR A 163 -0.37 14.86 -5.11
N PHE A 164 -0.93 14.52 -6.26
CA PHE A 164 -0.66 15.26 -7.50
C PHE A 164 -1.51 16.53 -7.64
N ASP A 165 -2.59 16.66 -6.88
CA ASP A 165 -3.38 17.88 -6.80
C ASP A 165 -2.71 18.97 -5.97
N GLU A 166 -2.00 18.60 -4.91
CA GLU A 166 -1.26 19.55 -4.06
C GLU A 166 0.07 19.99 -4.65
N GLN A 167 0.68 19.18 -5.52
CA GLN A 167 2.03 19.44 -6.02
C GLN A 167 2.04 20.30 -7.28
N ILE A 168 2.98 21.24 -7.36
CA ILE A 168 3.28 22.00 -8.59
C ILE A 168 4.10 21.12 -9.54
N VAL A 169 3.44 20.15 -10.16
CA VAL A 169 4.02 19.26 -11.18
C VAL A 169 3.43 19.53 -12.55
N ASN A 170 4.22 19.27 -13.59
CA ASN A 170 3.73 19.38 -14.95
C ASN A 170 2.77 18.21 -15.23
N ARG A 171 1.46 18.48 -15.31
CA ARG A 171 0.43 17.47 -15.63
C ARG A 171 0.68 16.73 -16.95
N LYS A 172 1.42 17.33 -17.89
CA LYS A 172 1.83 16.65 -19.13
C LYS A 172 2.76 15.47 -18.89
N GLU A 173 3.37 15.34 -17.71
CA GLU A 173 4.21 14.19 -17.34
C GLU A 173 3.43 13.10 -16.60
N LEU A 174 2.13 13.28 -16.41
CA LEU A 174 1.22 12.34 -15.79
C LEU A 174 0.33 11.67 -16.84
N VAL A 175 -0.13 10.47 -16.52
CA VAL A 175 -1.12 9.69 -17.26
C VAL A 175 -2.15 9.21 -16.26
N GLU A 176 -3.41 9.32 -16.62
CA GLU A 176 -4.54 8.79 -15.86
C GLU A 176 -4.90 7.42 -16.42
N TYR A 177 -4.93 6.41 -15.55
CA TYR A 177 -5.41 5.07 -15.88
C TYR A 177 -6.81 4.90 -15.34
N GLU A 178 -7.77 4.67 -16.23
CA GLU A 178 -9.14 4.39 -15.85
C GLU A 178 -9.41 2.88 -15.85
N ARG A 179 -10.66 2.51 -15.52
CA ARG A 179 -11.18 1.14 -15.56
C ARG A 179 -10.75 0.35 -16.80
N ASN A 180 -10.84 0.95 -17.99
CA ASN A 180 -10.58 0.27 -19.25
C ASN A 180 -9.09 0.03 -19.53
N ASP A 181 -8.20 0.74 -18.82
CA ASP A 181 -6.75 0.64 -19.01
C ASP A 181 -6.13 -0.49 -18.16
N ILE A 182 -6.88 -1.07 -17.23
CA ILE A 182 -6.42 -2.11 -16.29
C ILE A 182 -7.30 -3.38 -16.29
N PRO A 183 -7.63 -3.96 -17.47
CA PRO A 183 -8.61 -5.04 -17.57
C PRO A 183 -8.21 -6.29 -16.79
N ASP A 184 -6.92 -6.60 -16.68
CA ASP A 184 -6.39 -7.76 -15.95
C ASP A 184 -6.52 -7.62 -14.43
N VAL A 185 -6.45 -6.39 -13.90
CA VAL A 185 -6.68 -6.13 -12.47
C VAL A 185 -8.18 -6.12 -12.19
N LEU A 186 -8.96 -5.45 -13.05
CA LEU A 186 -10.40 -5.27 -12.95
C LEU A 186 -11.18 -6.60 -12.97
N LEU A 187 -10.93 -7.46 -13.97
CA LEU A 187 -11.72 -8.69 -14.18
C LEU A 187 -11.55 -9.74 -13.08
N ASN A 188 -10.54 -9.58 -12.21
CA ASN A 188 -10.24 -10.52 -11.14
C ASN A 188 -10.73 -10.06 -9.77
N ASN A 189 -11.40 -8.91 -9.67
CA ASN A 189 -11.91 -8.37 -8.41
C ASN A 189 -13.35 -7.88 -8.58
N ARG A 190 -14.31 -8.65 -8.05
CA ARG A 190 -15.75 -8.37 -8.19
C ARG A 190 -16.16 -7.03 -7.58
N LEU A 191 -15.54 -6.61 -6.47
CA LEU A 191 -15.87 -5.34 -5.82
C LEU A 191 -15.36 -4.15 -6.64
N LEU A 192 -14.12 -4.23 -7.13
CA LEU A 192 -13.58 -3.22 -8.05
C LEU A 192 -14.42 -3.15 -9.33
N GLU A 193 -14.80 -4.29 -9.90
CA GLU A 193 -15.64 -4.37 -11.09
C GLU A 193 -16.98 -3.66 -10.86
N LEU A 194 -17.65 -3.98 -9.76
CA LEU A 194 -18.97 -3.48 -9.38
C LEU A 194 -18.95 -1.98 -9.12
N PHE A 195 -18.06 -1.51 -8.25
CA PHE A 195 -18.04 -0.11 -7.81
C PHE A 195 -17.56 0.86 -8.87
N SER A 196 -16.67 0.42 -9.77
CA SER A 196 -16.20 1.22 -10.92
C SER A 196 -17.13 1.15 -12.14
N LYS A 197 -18.12 0.27 -12.14
CA LYS A 197 -19.04 0.12 -13.28
C LYS A 197 -19.85 1.42 -13.47
N PRO A 198 -20.00 1.93 -14.71
CA PRO A 198 -20.72 3.16 -14.95
C PRO A 198 -22.14 3.13 -14.39
N MET A 199 -22.55 4.21 -13.71
CA MET A 199 -23.85 4.31 -13.03
C MET A 199 -25.05 4.00 -13.95
N HIS A 200 -25.02 4.42 -15.22
CA HIS A 200 -26.09 4.13 -16.19
C HIS A 200 -26.23 2.64 -16.56
N GLN A 201 -25.34 1.77 -16.07
CA GLN A 201 -25.39 0.32 -16.26
C GLN A 201 -25.74 -0.44 -14.96
N ARG A 202 -26.13 0.28 -13.90
CA ARG A 202 -26.35 -0.25 -12.56
C ARG A 202 -27.75 0.10 -12.10
N GLU A 203 -28.55 -0.92 -11.78
CA GLU A 203 -29.96 -0.77 -11.41
C GLU A 203 -30.16 0.26 -10.28
N SER A 204 -29.31 0.23 -9.26
CA SER A 204 -29.38 1.13 -8.09
C SER A 204 -29.25 2.62 -8.42
N PHE A 205 -28.72 2.97 -9.59
CA PHE A 205 -28.48 4.35 -10.04
C PHE A 205 -29.39 4.78 -11.20
N ILE A 206 -30.15 3.86 -11.80
CA ILE A 206 -31.09 4.16 -12.87
C ILE A 206 -32.46 4.44 -12.23
N SER A 207 -32.75 5.71 -11.93
CA SER A 207 -34.10 6.10 -11.53
C SER A 207 -35.01 6.14 -12.77
N LYS A 208 -36.30 5.75 -12.63
CA LYS A 208 -37.29 5.81 -13.72
C LYS A 208 -37.54 7.23 -14.27
N LYS A 209 -36.97 8.27 -13.67
CA LYS A 209 -37.12 9.68 -14.08
C LYS A 209 -35.83 10.37 -14.52
N GLU A 210 -34.65 9.75 -14.31
CA GLU A 210 -33.36 10.41 -14.52
C GLU A 210 -32.42 9.60 -15.42
N ALA A 211 -32.97 8.96 -16.46
CA ALA A 211 -32.16 8.32 -17.48
C ALA A 211 -31.22 9.30 -18.23
N ASN A 212 -31.31 10.63 -17.99
CA ASN A 212 -30.53 11.66 -18.67
C ASN A 212 -29.97 12.80 -17.77
N SER A 213 -30.00 12.68 -16.44
CA SER A 213 -29.60 13.77 -15.53
C SER A 213 -28.99 13.14 -14.28
N VAL A 214 -27.71 13.16 -13.93
CA VAL A 214 -26.71 14.20 -14.03
C VAL A 214 -25.34 13.50 -13.99
N HIS A 215 -24.62 13.45 -15.11
CA HIS A 215 -23.20 13.07 -15.12
C HIS A 215 -22.27 14.28 -14.98
N ARG A 216 -22.84 15.48 -14.86
CA ARG A 216 -22.14 16.76 -14.99
C ARG A 216 -22.76 17.78 -14.04
N PHE A 217 -22.00 18.22 -13.05
CA PHE A 217 -22.35 19.41 -12.28
C PHE A 217 -21.48 20.56 -12.78
N THR A 218 -22.08 21.66 -13.22
CA THR A 218 -21.35 22.88 -13.59
C THR A 218 -21.16 23.74 -12.34
N ARG A 219 -19.91 24.13 -12.09
CA ARG A 219 -19.51 24.82 -10.84
C ARG A 219 -19.43 26.35 -10.96
N ASP A 220 -19.90 26.93 -12.07
CA ASP A 220 -19.85 28.37 -12.38
C ASP A 220 -21.14 28.81 -13.08
N GLU A 221 -21.60 30.04 -12.77
CA GLU A 221 -22.75 30.74 -13.36
C GLU A 221 -22.67 30.82 -14.91
N ASN A 222 -21.47 30.64 -15.46
CA ASN A 222 -21.21 30.61 -16.91
C ASN A 222 -21.14 29.20 -17.55
N ASN A 223 -21.42 28.11 -16.81
CA ASN A 223 -21.39 26.73 -17.33
C ASN A 223 -20.05 26.28 -17.95
N LYS A 224 -18.91 26.87 -17.57
CA LYS A 224 -17.61 26.59 -18.24
C LYS A 224 -16.77 25.47 -17.66
N VAL A 225 -17.06 25.00 -16.44
CA VAL A 225 -16.28 23.95 -15.77
C VAL A 225 -17.19 22.79 -15.42
N GLU A 226 -17.05 21.69 -16.16
CA GLU A 226 -17.71 20.41 -15.87
C GLU A 226 -16.95 19.67 -14.77
N GLY A 227 -17.61 19.40 -13.64
CA GLY A 227 -17.08 18.53 -12.59
C GLY A 227 -17.29 17.04 -12.90
N LYS A 228 -16.31 16.22 -12.56
CA LYS A 228 -16.36 14.75 -12.65
C LYS A 228 -16.93 14.18 -11.34
N VAL A 229 -17.89 13.26 -11.42
CA VAL A 229 -18.43 12.56 -10.23
C VAL A 229 -17.40 11.51 -9.80
N ILE A 230 -16.80 11.71 -8.63
CA ILE A 230 -15.80 10.80 -8.06
C ILE A 230 -16.47 9.70 -7.23
N THR A 231 -17.43 10.05 -6.37
CA THR A 231 -18.18 9.08 -5.56
C THR A 231 -19.68 9.42 -5.57
N SER A 232 -20.53 8.41 -5.58
CA SER A 232 -21.99 8.59 -5.46
C SER A 232 -22.62 7.43 -4.70
N TYR A 233 -23.68 7.71 -3.94
CA TYR A 233 -24.43 6.73 -3.17
C TYR A 233 -25.89 6.80 -3.56
N SER A 234 -26.50 5.65 -3.84
CA SER A 234 -27.91 5.56 -4.21
C SER A 234 -28.46 4.19 -3.84
N ASN A 235 -29.62 4.15 -3.19
CA ASN A 235 -30.35 2.90 -2.87
C ASN A 235 -29.48 1.81 -2.19
N GLY A 236 -28.58 2.21 -1.29
CA GLY A 236 -27.67 1.28 -0.60
C GLY A 236 -26.53 0.75 -1.46
N ALA A 237 -26.29 1.31 -2.64
CA ALA A 237 -25.15 1.05 -3.51
C ALA A 237 -24.16 2.21 -3.53
N MET A 238 -22.90 1.89 -3.83
CA MET A 238 -21.80 2.85 -3.95
C MET A 238 -21.21 2.82 -5.37
N PHE A 239 -21.09 4.00 -5.98
CA PHE A 239 -20.27 4.23 -7.16
C PHE A 239 -18.98 4.92 -6.74
N ASN A 240 -17.86 4.41 -7.23
CA ASN A 240 -16.56 5.04 -7.08
C ASN A 240 -15.87 5.09 -8.43
N HIS A 241 -15.54 6.29 -8.90
CA HIS A 241 -14.77 6.44 -10.12
C HIS A 241 -13.33 5.98 -9.86
N PHE A 242 -12.93 4.90 -10.52
CA PHE A 242 -11.58 4.40 -10.42
C PHE A 242 -10.66 5.13 -11.40
N GLU A 243 -9.65 5.81 -10.85
CA GLU A 243 -8.58 6.44 -11.60
C GLU A 243 -7.23 6.23 -10.89
N LEU A 244 -6.15 6.04 -11.64
CA LEU A 244 -4.80 6.10 -11.08
C LEU A 244 -3.99 7.15 -11.83
N ILE A 245 -3.66 8.24 -11.15
CA ILE A 245 -2.79 9.28 -11.70
C ILE A 245 -1.34 8.89 -11.44
N LEU A 246 -0.60 8.61 -12.52
CA LEU A 246 0.75 8.07 -12.44
C LEU A 246 1.72 8.80 -13.37
N PRO A 247 3.03 8.77 -13.10
CA PRO A 247 4.02 9.28 -14.03
C PRO A 247 3.94 8.55 -15.39
N LYS A 248 4.26 9.25 -16.47
CA LYS A 248 4.37 8.66 -17.82
C LYS A 248 5.21 7.38 -17.82
N ASN A 249 4.85 6.46 -18.72
CA ASN A 249 5.46 5.15 -18.88
C ASN A 249 5.26 4.18 -17.69
N SER A 250 4.45 4.55 -16.69
CA SER A 250 4.02 3.61 -15.67
C SER A 250 3.13 2.52 -16.27
N LYS A 251 3.02 1.36 -15.63
CA LYS A 251 2.14 0.26 -16.05
C LYS A 251 1.63 -0.46 -14.81
N LEU A 252 0.34 -0.74 -14.77
CA LEU A 252 -0.25 -1.64 -13.78
C LEU A 252 -0.42 -3.02 -14.38
N LYS A 253 -0.09 -4.08 -13.63
CA LYS A 253 -0.27 -5.48 -14.05
C LYS A 253 -0.59 -6.37 -12.87
N ARG A 254 -1.45 -7.35 -13.07
CA ARG A 254 -1.59 -8.48 -12.13
C ARG A 254 -0.52 -9.54 -12.39
N LYS A 255 0.07 -10.07 -11.32
CA LYS A 255 1.04 -11.18 -11.36
C LYS A 255 0.34 -12.52 -11.12
N LYS A 256 1.01 -13.60 -11.50
CA LYS A 256 0.51 -14.97 -11.31
C LYS A 256 0.32 -15.35 -9.84
N ASP A 257 1.04 -14.71 -8.93
CA ASP A 257 0.95 -14.95 -7.49
C ASP A 257 -0.16 -14.11 -6.81
N GLY A 258 -0.98 -13.42 -7.59
CA GLY A 258 -2.08 -12.57 -7.14
C GLY A 258 -1.69 -11.11 -6.87
N SER A 259 -0.39 -10.80 -6.76
CA SER A 259 0.05 -9.42 -6.48
C SER A 259 -0.23 -8.46 -7.64
N ILE A 260 -0.42 -7.18 -7.30
CA ILE A 260 -0.57 -6.09 -8.26
C ILE A 260 0.76 -5.35 -8.35
N ALA A 261 1.34 -5.32 -9.54
CA ALA A 261 2.60 -4.67 -9.84
C ALA A 261 2.36 -3.32 -10.53
N LEU A 262 2.75 -2.23 -9.87
CA LEU A 262 2.88 -0.91 -10.45
C LEU A 262 4.35 -0.71 -10.87
N ILE A 263 4.60 -0.83 -12.17
CA ILE A 263 5.91 -0.67 -12.77
C ILE A 263 6.05 0.78 -13.20
N THR A 264 7.08 1.47 -12.72
CA THR A 264 7.39 2.84 -13.13
C THR A 264 8.76 2.91 -13.79
N GLU A 265 9.20 4.09 -14.22
CA GLU A 265 10.58 4.25 -14.67
C GLU A 265 11.61 4.05 -13.55
N ARG A 266 11.21 4.19 -12.27
CA ARG A 266 12.14 4.27 -11.14
C ARG A 266 12.17 3.03 -10.27
N PHE A 267 11.03 2.42 -10.07
CA PHE A 267 10.87 1.23 -9.25
C PHE A 267 9.67 0.42 -9.74
N THR A 268 9.60 -0.82 -9.31
CA THR A 268 8.38 -1.61 -9.33
C THR A 268 7.85 -1.74 -7.91
N LEU A 269 6.61 -1.31 -7.69
CA LEU A 269 5.85 -1.48 -6.46
C LEU A 269 4.97 -2.71 -6.60
N PHE A 270 5.05 -3.64 -5.67
CA PHE A 270 4.17 -4.79 -5.55
C PHE A 270 3.28 -4.61 -4.35
N LEU A 271 1.98 -4.74 -4.59
CA LEU A 271 0.93 -4.70 -3.59
C LEU A 271 0.32 -6.08 -3.51
N LYS A 272 0.37 -6.67 -2.31
CA LYS A 272 -0.15 -8.00 -2.08
C LYS A 272 -0.95 -8.02 -0.79
N THR A 273 -2.15 -8.58 -0.88
CA THR A 273 -3.03 -8.84 0.27
C THR A 273 -3.08 -10.34 0.47
N HIS A 274 -2.94 -10.77 1.72
CA HIS A 274 -3.06 -12.17 2.07
C HIS A 274 -3.91 -12.32 3.32
N PHE A 275 -5.12 -12.85 3.10
CA PHE A 275 -5.96 -13.37 4.16
C PHE A 275 -5.83 -14.89 4.22
N GLY A 276 -5.38 -15.41 5.35
CA GLY A 276 -5.13 -16.86 5.53
C GLY A 276 -5.13 -17.34 6.97
N GLY A 277 -5.52 -16.50 7.94
CA GLY A 277 -5.41 -16.79 9.37
C GLY A 277 -6.69 -16.51 10.15
N ILE A 278 -6.96 -17.37 11.12
CA ILE A 278 -8.02 -17.27 12.12
C ILE A 278 -7.35 -17.09 13.49
N ASN A 279 -8.01 -16.43 14.43
CA ASN A 279 -7.63 -16.31 15.85
C ASN A 279 -6.37 -15.47 16.10
N THR A 280 -6.35 -14.22 15.66
CA THR A 280 -5.41 -13.26 16.24
C THR A 280 -5.86 -12.86 17.64
N VAL A 281 -4.90 -12.70 18.55
CA VAL A 281 -5.19 -12.27 19.91
C VAL A 281 -5.32 -10.76 19.93
N LEU A 282 -6.46 -10.27 20.42
CA LEU A 282 -6.67 -8.87 20.74
C LEU A 282 -6.12 -8.56 22.13
N PRO A 283 -5.70 -7.31 22.40
CA PRO A 283 -5.23 -6.92 23.72
C PRO A 283 -6.30 -7.17 24.80
N ASN A 284 -5.83 -7.48 26.01
CA ASN A 284 -6.70 -7.81 27.13
C ASN A 284 -7.78 -6.74 27.34
N GLY A 285 -9.01 -7.21 27.52
CA GLY A 285 -10.16 -6.37 27.83
C GLY A 285 -10.66 -5.51 26.66
N PHE A 286 -10.02 -5.51 25.48
CA PHE A 286 -10.46 -4.68 24.36
C PHE A 286 -11.89 -5.02 23.93
N GLU A 287 -12.20 -6.30 23.75
CA GLU A 287 -13.53 -6.77 23.37
C GLU A 287 -14.61 -6.33 24.38
N PHE A 288 -14.36 -6.53 25.67
CA PHE A 288 -15.34 -6.24 26.72
C PHE A 288 -15.46 -4.74 27.05
N TYR A 289 -14.32 -4.06 27.23
CA TYR A 289 -14.30 -2.67 27.69
C TYR A 289 -14.47 -1.68 26.55
N TYR A 290 -13.84 -1.91 25.39
CA TYR A 290 -13.92 -0.99 24.25
C TYR A 290 -15.13 -1.30 23.36
N LEU A 291 -15.27 -2.55 22.93
CA LEU A 291 -16.34 -2.94 21.98
C LEU A 291 -17.66 -3.32 22.66
N ASN A 292 -17.66 -3.40 24.00
CA ASN A 292 -18.83 -3.75 24.80
C ASN A 292 -19.41 -5.14 24.46
N PHE A 293 -18.53 -6.08 24.18
CA PHE A 293 -18.92 -7.45 23.88
C PHE A 293 -19.28 -8.22 25.15
N ASP A 294 -20.31 -9.04 25.06
CA ASP A 294 -20.64 -10.03 26.07
C ASP A 294 -19.79 -11.30 25.86
N TYR A 295 -19.61 -12.08 26.92
CA TYR A 295 -18.87 -13.35 26.84
C TYR A 295 -19.61 -14.43 26.04
N SER A 296 -20.91 -14.24 25.78
CA SER A 296 -21.77 -15.21 25.08
C SER A 296 -21.78 -15.05 23.56
N SER A 297 -21.35 -13.92 22.99
CA SER A 297 -21.41 -13.73 21.54
C SER A 297 -20.37 -14.59 20.82
N LYS A 298 -20.83 -15.34 19.81
CA LYS A 298 -19.95 -16.09 18.91
C LYS A 298 -19.27 -15.13 17.93
N ARG A 299 -18.08 -14.67 18.30
CA ARG A 299 -17.28 -13.76 17.48
C ARG A 299 -15.92 -14.37 17.18
N THR A 300 -15.44 -14.13 15.97
CA THR A 300 -14.14 -14.63 15.53
C THR A 300 -13.29 -13.48 15.06
N VAL A 301 -12.07 -13.39 15.60
CA VAL A 301 -11.09 -12.37 15.21
C VAL A 301 -10.17 -12.94 14.13
N TYR A 302 -10.10 -12.23 13.02
CA TYR A 302 -9.36 -12.63 11.84
C TYR A 302 -8.13 -11.76 11.64
N HIS A 303 -7.07 -12.33 11.06
CA HIS A 303 -5.82 -11.64 10.74
C HIS A 303 -5.67 -11.47 9.23
N VAL A 304 -5.29 -10.28 8.80
CA VAL A 304 -5.04 -9.97 7.39
C VAL A 304 -3.64 -9.37 7.25
N ASN A 305 -2.89 -9.85 6.27
CA ASN A 305 -1.56 -9.34 5.96
C ASN A 305 -1.61 -8.45 4.71
N PHE A 306 -0.99 -7.28 4.81
CA PHE A 306 -0.66 -6.44 3.67
C PHE A 306 0.84 -6.46 3.47
N GLU A 307 1.27 -6.67 2.23
CA GLU A 307 2.66 -6.69 1.86
C GLU A 307 2.89 -5.66 0.76
N VAL A 308 3.79 -4.73 1.05
CA VAL A 308 4.25 -3.69 0.14
C VAL A 308 5.72 -3.92 -0.14
N GLU A 309 6.03 -4.33 -1.36
CA GLU A 309 7.42 -4.52 -1.83
C GLU A 309 7.77 -3.44 -2.85
N ILE A 310 8.94 -2.81 -2.72
CA ILE A 310 9.44 -1.84 -3.70
C ILE A 310 10.82 -2.26 -4.16
N ASN A 311 10.95 -2.50 -5.46
CA ASN A 311 12.20 -2.86 -6.09
C ASN A 311 12.65 -1.73 -7.02
N PHE A 312 13.66 -0.96 -6.60
CA PHE A 312 14.21 0.11 -7.41
C PHE A 312 14.94 -0.42 -8.63
N HIS A 313 14.77 0.20 -9.79
CA HIS A 313 15.53 -0.14 -11.00
C HIS A 313 16.97 0.42 -10.91
N PHE A 314 17.94 -0.31 -11.45
CA PHE A 314 19.35 0.08 -11.38
C PHE A 314 19.61 1.40 -12.12
N SER A 315 18.93 1.57 -13.27
CA SER A 315 18.99 2.77 -14.10
C SER A 315 18.51 4.02 -13.35
N SER A 316 17.68 3.88 -12.31
CA SER A 316 17.16 4.98 -11.50
C SER A 316 18.26 5.74 -10.77
N VAL A 317 19.33 5.05 -10.36
CA VAL A 317 20.48 5.67 -9.68
C VAL A 317 21.12 6.74 -10.57
N PHE A 318 21.18 6.53 -11.88
CA PHE A 318 21.80 7.47 -12.81
C PHE A 318 20.87 8.61 -13.25
N LYS A 319 19.55 8.45 -13.11
CA LYS A 319 18.58 9.48 -13.50
C LYS A 319 18.49 10.60 -12.44
N ARG A 320 18.97 11.80 -12.77
CA ARG A 320 19.05 12.94 -11.82
C ARG A 320 17.76 13.77 -11.69
N LYS A 321 16.91 13.83 -12.71
CA LYS A 321 15.72 14.70 -12.75
C LYS A 321 14.43 13.93 -12.40
N SER A 322 13.38 14.69 -12.07
CA SER A 322 11.98 14.24 -11.95
C SER A 322 11.68 13.28 -10.78
N TRP A 323 12.43 13.37 -9.67
CA TRP A 323 12.15 12.56 -8.47
C TRP A 323 10.88 12.98 -7.72
N GLN A 324 10.44 14.23 -7.88
CA GLN A 324 9.18 14.74 -7.33
C GLN A 324 7.96 13.89 -7.73
N TYR A 325 7.95 13.27 -8.91
CA TYR A 325 6.85 12.42 -9.38
C TYR A 325 6.75 11.05 -8.68
N TYR A 326 7.71 10.74 -7.80
CA TYR A 326 7.84 9.44 -7.14
C TYR A 326 7.86 9.54 -5.61
N GLN A 327 7.82 10.76 -5.05
CA GLN A 327 7.90 10.99 -3.61
C GLN A 327 6.64 10.58 -2.84
N TRP A 328 5.51 10.40 -3.54
CA TRP A 328 4.27 9.90 -2.97
C TRP A 328 4.40 8.52 -2.32
N VAL A 329 5.40 7.72 -2.70
CA VAL A 329 5.56 6.34 -2.21
C VAL A 329 5.81 6.28 -0.71
N ASP A 330 6.69 7.15 -0.21
CA ASP A 330 7.00 7.21 1.23
C ASP A 330 5.77 7.67 2.02
N THR A 331 5.04 8.67 1.51
CA THR A 331 3.82 9.16 2.17
C THR A 331 2.69 8.15 2.10
N PHE A 332 2.57 7.40 1.00
CA PHE A 332 1.59 6.34 0.83
C PHE A 332 1.82 5.21 1.84
N ILE A 333 3.05 4.70 1.97
CA ILE A 333 3.37 3.65 2.94
C ILE A 333 3.07 4.10 4.37
N LYS A 334 3.41 5.36 4.70
CA LYS A 334 3.11 5.93 6.02
C LYS A 334 1.61 5.99 6.29
N GLN A 335 0.83 6.44 5.31
CA GLN A 335 -0.61 6.54 5.44
C GLN A 335 -1.25 5.14 5.56
N LEU A 336 -0.80 4.20 4.73
CA LEU A 336 -1.22 2.81 4.77
C LEU A 336 -0.97 2.15 6.14
N GLU A 337 0.21 2.36 6.72
CA GLU A 337 0.54 1.87 8.06
C GLU A 337 -0.40 2.45 9.13
N LYS A 338 -0.73 3.74 9.05
CA LYS A 338 -1.65 4.38 10.01
C LYS A 338 -3.07 3.85 9.92
N ASP A 339 -3.54 3.55 8.72
CA ASP A 339 -4.94 3.18 8.46
C ASP A 339 -5.21 1.69 8.70
N ILE A 340 -4.20 0.85 8.48
CA ILE A 340 -4.31 -0.61 8.49
C ILE A 340 -3.71 -1.26 9.74
N SER A 341 -2.58 -0.76 10.23
CA SER A 341 -1.77 -1.52 11.19
C SER A 341 -2.49 -1.73 12.52
N LYS A 342 -2.62 -2.99 12.92
CA LYS A 342 -3.04 -3.41 14.26
C LYS A 342 -2.16 -2.77 15.34
N GLU A 343 -0.84 -2.85 15.18
CA GLU A 343 0.14 -2.28 16.10
C GLU A 343 -0.07 -0.76 16.23
N TYR A 344 -0.03 -0.01 15.13
CA TYR A 344 -0.29 1.43 15.16
C TYR A 344 -1.65 1.79 15.77
N TYR A 345 -2.71 1.04 15.46
CA TYR A 345 -4.03 1.26 16.04
C TYR A 345 -3.99 1.18 17.57
N PHE A 346 -3.48 0.08 18.12
CA PHE A 346 -3.43 -0.13 19.57
C PHE A 346 -2.40 0.77 20.27
N ASP A 347 -1.21 0.93 19.71
CA ASP A 347 -0.08 1.56 20.40
C ASP A 347 -0.06 3.08 20.23
N ASN A 348 -0.47 3.57 19.07
CA ASN A 348 -0.39 4.99 18.72
C ASN A 348 -1.74 5.68 18.66
N LYS A 349 -2.76 5.04 18.08
CA LYS A 349 -4.06 5.67 17.83
C LYS A 349 -4.94 5.72 19.08
N ILE A 350 -5.19 4.56 19.71
CA ILE A 350 -6.00 4.48 20.94
C ILE A 350 -5.17 4.33 22.22
N GLN A 351 -3.87 4.04 22.08
CA GLN A 351 -2.91 3.85 23.17
C GLN A 351 -3.45 2.90 24.25
N TRP A 352 -3.92 1.72 23.82
CA TRP A 352 -4.77 0.83 24.62
C TRP A 352 -4.16 0.47 25.98
N ASP A 353 -2.86 0.22 26.05
CA ASP A 353 -2.18 -0.11 27.31
C ASP A 353 -2.32 0.99 28.38
N LYS A 354 -2.45 2.26 27.98
CA LYS A 354 -2.70 3.39 28.88
C LYS A 354 -4.18 3.61 29.15
N THR A 355 -5.01 3.38 28.14
CA THR A 355 -6.46 3.62 28.19
C THR A 355 -7.20 2.51 28.95
N TYR A 356 -6.75 1.26 28.84
CA TYR A 356 -7.39 0.08 29.41
C TYR A 356 -7.62 0.17 30.93
N PRO A 357 -6.61 0.50 31.76
CA PRO A 357 -6.82 0.60 33.21
C PRO A 357 -7.89 1.65 33.58
N ILE A 358 -7.94 2.76 32.84
CA ILE A 358 -8.89 3.86 33.08
C ILE A 358 -10.31 3.39 32.75
N VAL A 359 -10.51 2.82 31.56
CA VAL A 359 -11.84 2.34 31.12
C VAL A 359 -12.32 1.20 32.02
N LYS A 360 -11.41 0.33 32.45
CA LYS A 360 -11.70 -0.75 33.38
C LYS A 360 -12.28 -0.21 34.70
N ILE A 361 -11.58 0.72 35.37
CA ILE A 361 -12.06 1.33 36.62
C ILE A 361 -13.43 1.99 36.40
N LEU A 362 -13.59 2.77 35.33
CA LEU A 362 -14.84 3.49 35.05
C LEU A 362 -16.03 2.58 34.76
N LYS A 363 -15.83 1.40 34.16
CA LYS A 363 -16.90 0.42 33.93
C LYS A 363 -17.17 -0.42 35.18
N ASP A 364 -16.13 -0.85 35.88
CA ASP A 364 -16.26 -1.68 37.08
C ASP A 364 -16.96 -0.87 38.21
N ASP A 365 -16.63 0.42 38.39
CA ASP A 365 -17.29 1.31 39.37
C ASP A 365 -18.80 1.47 39.11
N LYS A 366 -19.22 1.48 37.84
CA LYS A 366 -20.63 1.55 37.45
C LYS A 366 -21.39 0.24 37.69
N THR A 367 -20.69 -0.88 37.88
CA THR A 367 -21.31 -2.19 38.18
C THR A 367 -21.44 -2.48 39.68
N THR A 368 -20.88 -1.64 40.54
CA THR A 368 -21.14 -1.65 41.99
C THR A 368 -22.29 -0.69 42.33
N PRO A 369 -23.51 -1.17 42.61
CA PRO A 369 -24.47 -0.34 43.30
C PRO A 369 -23.92 -0.11 44.72
N TYR A 370 -23.68 1.15 45.08
CA TYR A 370 -23.61 1.51 46.49
C TYR A 370 -24.94 1.10 47.13
N ASN A 371 -24.88 0.06 47.97
CA ASN A 371 -25.93 -0.29 48.93
C ASN A 371 -26.05 0.79 50.01
#